data_AF-G9FEU0-F1
#
_entry.id   AF-G9FEU0-F1
#
_cell.length_a   1.000
_cell.length_b   1.000
_cell.length_c   1.000
_cell.angle_alpha   90.00
_cell.angle_beta   90.00
_cell.angle_gamma   90.00
#
_symmetry.space_group_name_H-M   'P 1'
#
loop_
_entity.id
_entity.type
_entity.pdbx_description
1 polymer ?
#
loop_
_entity_poly.entity_id
_entity_poly.type
_entity_poly.pdbx_seq_one_letter_code
_entity_poly.pdbx_strand_id
1 'polypeptide(L)'
;MKTKKVVVGAIAATMLSLSVCPIAPAAAAGETVQISVSKAEAEAGKQFTVDVSLADIPSTGIATLDFAIEFDNKVITIDEVKVGASAKTGADSADSTGEVPVFDSAVYNDEGFVELLWTTGLDDSSYYMKKDGVFCTITGTVASTAVEGKVADLKVVPSKRNLNPDSSDKLTSISCGYFNGDEKVSYTVKANDGSVTVGSEDKFPRGDANCSGEVKMNDAVLIMQMVANADAYGTEGTDSTHITEKGYKLADVAGGDNDKGGDGVTSRDALRIQEYLIGKVTEL
;
A
#
# COMPACT_ATOMS: atom_id res chain seq x y z
N MET A 1 44.81 -14.73 -0.93
CA MET A 1 43.88 -13.61 -1.21
C MET A 1 42.66 -13.78 -0.32
N LYS A 2 42.37 -12.81 0.56
CA LYS A 2 41.26 -12.87 1.52
C LYS A 2 39.97 -12.40 0.83
N THR A 3 39.07 -13.31 0.47
CA THR A 3 37.72 -12.97 0.03
C THR A 3 36.88 -12.62 1.24
N LYS A 4 36.59 -11.32 1.41
CA LYS A 4 35.64 -10.83 2.41
C LYS A 4 34.24 -11.30 1.98
N LYS A 5 33.60 -12.14 2.80
CA LYS A 5 32.18 -12.44 2.69
C LYS A 5 31.41 -11.16 3.02
N VAL A 6 30.77 -10.57 2.02
CA VAL A 6 29.78 -9.51 2.22
C VAL A 6 28.53 -10.20 2.74
N VAL A 7 28.24 -10.03 4.02
CA VAL A 7 26.95 -10.38 4.61
C VAL A 7 26.02 -9.25 4.21
N VAL A 8 25.23 -9.46 3.16
CA VAL A 8 24.07 -8.60 2.86
C VAL A 8 23.04 -8.95 3.92
N GLY A 9 22.92 -8.08 4.94
CA GLY A 9 21.87 -8.17 5.92
C GLY A 9 20.53 -7.92 5.23
N ALA A 10 19.73 -8.97 5.07
CA ALA A 10 18.34 -8.85 4.72
C ALA A 10 17.62 -8.14 5.87
N ILE A 11 17.34 -6.85 5.70
CA ILE A 11 16.39 -6.14 6.57
C ILE A 11 15.01 -6.66 6.17
N ALA A 12 14.48 -7.58 6.96
CA ALA A 12 13.08 -7.96 6.90
C ALA A 12 12.25 -6.78 7.44
N ALA A 13 11.95 -5.81 6.57
CA ALA A 13 10.89 -4.85 6.83
C ALA A 13 9.58 -5.65 6.84
N THR A 14 8.86 -5.61 7.96
CA THR A 14 7.59 -6.29 8.15
C THR A 14 6.51 -5.54 7.37
N MET A 15 6.46 -5.74 6.05
CA MET A 15 5.42 -5.19 5.19
C MET A 15 4.10 -5.89 5.47
N LEU A 16 3.22 -5.23 6.22
CA LEU A 16 1.84 -5.65 6.41
C LEU A 16 1.05 -5.23 5.15
N SER A 17 0.91 -6.15 4.21
CA SER A 17 -0.20 -6.09 3.24
C SER A 17 -1.48 -6.24 4.04
N LEU A 18 -2.19 -5.13 4.25
CA LEU A 18 -3.44 -5.11 4.98
C LEU A 18 -4.54 -5.66 4.07
N SER A 19 -5.03 -6.85 4.46
CA SER A 19 -6.18 -7.62 3.98
C SER A 19 -7.10 -6.95 2.94
N VAL A 20 -7.35 -7.73 1.89
CA VAL A 20 -8.52 -7.83 1.01
C VAL A 20 -9.65 -6.83 1.32
N CYS A 21 -9.86 -5.86 0.42
CA CYS A 21 -11.11 -5.10 0.38
C CYS A 21 -12.29 -6.09 0.36
N PRO A 22 -13.32 -5.91 1.21
CA PRO A 22 -14.51 -6.74 1.15
C PRO A 22 -15.17 -6.56 -0.21
N ILE A 23 -15.12 -7.62 -1.03
CA ILE A 23 -15.71 -7.65 -2.36
C ILE A 23 -17.23 -7.72 -2.16
N ALA A 24 -17.91 -6.59 -2.35
CA ALA A 24 -19.36 -6.60 -2.45
C ALA A 24 -19.74 -7.36 -3.74
N PRO A 25 -20.67 -8.33 -3.70
CA PRO A 25 -21.13 -9.02 -4.90
C PRO A 25 -21.68 -7.98 -5.88
N ALA A 26 -21.16 -7.95 -7.11
CA ALA A 26 -21.73 -7.12 -8.16
C ALA A 26 -23.16 -7.61 -8.45
N ALA A 27 -24.15 -6.76 -8.20
CA ALA A 27 -25.54 -7.00 -8.56
C ALA A 27 -25.74 -6.74 -10.07
N ALA A 28 -25.16 -7.59 -10.90
CA ALA A 28 -25.56 -7.86 -12.29
C ALA A 28 -24.81 -9.11 -12.77
N ALA A 29 -25.52 -10.22 -12.91
CA ALA A 29 -24.94 -11.46 -13.40
C ALA A 29 -24.50 -11.29 -14.86
N GLY A 30 -23.19 -11.44 -15.13
CA GLY A 30 -22.69 -11.91 -16.43
C GLY A 30 -21.58 -11.10 -17.12
N GLU A 31 -21.40 -9.81 -16.83
CA GLU A 31 -20.58 -8.95 -17.72
C GLU A 31 -19.71 -7.89 -17.01
N THR A 32 -19.62 -7.90 -15.67
CA THR A 32 -18.77 -6.95 -14.92
C THR A 32 -17.60 -7.66 -14.26
N VAL A 33 -16.38 -7.29 -14.63
CA VAL A 33 -15.13 -7.74 -13.98
C VAL A 33 -14.71 -6.69 -12.95
N GLN A 34 -14.36 -7.12 -11.74
CA GLN A 34 -13.83 -6.22 -10.72
C GLN A 34 -12.30 -6.22 -10.78
N ILE A 35 -11.68 -5.04 -10.76
CA ILE A 35 -10.24 -4.86 -10.54
C ILE A 35 -10.08 -4.20 -9.18
N SER A 36 -9.26 -4.78 -8.30
CA SER A 36 -9.02 -4.23 -6.96
C SER A 36 -7.53 -4.14 -6.69
N VAL A 37 -7.08 -3.01 -6.17
CA VAL A 37 -5.71 -2.84 -5.69
C VAL A 37 -5.72 -2.87 -4.16
N SER A 38 -4.86 -3.69 -3.55
CA SER A 38 -4.76 -3.76 -2.10
C SER A 38 -4.21 -2.46 -1.50
N LYS A 39 -4.38 -2.30 -0.19
CA LYS A 39 -3.76 -1.21 0.55
C LYS A 39 -2.47 -1.68 1.19
N ALA A 40 -1.52 -0.77 1.31
CA ALA A 40 -0.26 -1.00 2.01
C ALA A 40 0.08 0.16 2.94
N GLU A 41 0.92 -0.12 3.92
CA GLU A 41 1.57 0.86 4.76
C GLU A 41 3.08 0.62 4.70
N ALA A 42 3.85 1.68 4.49
CA ALA A 42 5.31 1.64 4.47
C ALA A 42 5.91 2.97 4.90
N GLU A 43 7.07 2.92 5.53
CA GLU A 43 7.77 4.09 6.03
C GLU A 43 8.47 4.83 4.90
N ALA A 44 8.78 6.11 5.13
CA ALA A 44 9.58 6.90 4.21
C ALA A 44 10.92 6.21 3.88
N GLY A 45 11.21 6.03 2.59
CA GLY A 45 12.42 5.37 2.11
C GLY A 45 12.35 3.84 2.13
N LYS A 46 11.24 3.22 2.50
CA LYS A 46 11.06 1.76 2.48
C LYS A 46 10.18 1.30 1.33
N GLN A 47 10.32 0.02 1.03
CA GLN A 47 9.49 -0.65 0.05
C GLN A 47 8.09 -0.96 0.60
N PHE A 48 7.13 -1.00 -0.30
CA PHE A 48 5.78 -1.52 -0.10
C PHE A 48 5.46 -2.54 -1.19
N THR A 49 4.44 -3.36 -0.93
CA THR A 49 3.88 -4.28 -1.92
C THR A 49 2.37 -4.21 -1.90
N VAL A 50 1.77 -4.17 -3.10
CA VAL A 50 0.32 -4.23 -3.30
C VAL A 50 -0.03 -5.27 -4.35
N ASP A 51 -1.12 -5.99 -4.12
CA ASP A 51 -1.67 -6.92 -5.10
C ASP A 51 -2.78 -6.24 -5.90
N VAL A 52 -2.71 -6.40 -7.22
CA VAL A 52 -3.81 -6.10 -8.14
C VAL A 52 -4.55 -7.40 -8.40
N SER A 53 -5.82 -7.46 -8.05
CA SER A 53 -6.64 -8.68 -8.11
C SER A 53 -7.85 -8.51 -9.01
N LEU A 54 -8.22 -9.60 -9.68
CA LEU A 54 -9.43 -9.72 -10.49
C LEU A 54 -10.47 -10.56 -9.75
N ALA A 55 -11.73 -10.17 -9.86
CA ALA A 55 -12.87 -10.93 -9.36
C ALA A 55 -14.05 -10.88 -10.32
N ASP A 56 -14.96 -11.85 -10.17
CA ASP A 56 -16.16 -12.01 -10.99
C ASP A 56 -15.81 -12.20 -12.49
N ILE A 57 -14.72 -12.91 -12.79
CA ILE A 57 -14.34 -13.18 -14.18
C ILE A 57 -15.41 -14.09 -14.84
N PRO A 58 -16.05 -13.66 -15.95
CA PRO A 58 -17.01 -14.49 -16.66
C PRO A 58 -16.41 -15.83 -17.11
N SER A 59 -17.22 -16.89 -17.17
CA SER A 59 -16.76 -18.24 -17.55
C SER A 59 -16.21 -18.33 -18.99
N THR A 60 -16.60 -17.38 -19.84
CA THR A 60 -16.05 -17.14 -21.19
C THR A 60 -14.58 -16.73 -21.14
N GLY A 61 -14.13 -16.11 -20.06
CA GLY A 61 -12.75 -15.71 -19.82
C GLY A 61 -12.38 -14.37 -20.45
N ILE A 62 -11.17 -13.90 -20.13
CA ILE A 62 -10.59 -12.65 -20.64
C ILE A 62 -9.40 -13.01 -21.54
N ALA A 63 -9.44 -12.57 -22.80
CA ALA A 63 -8.36 -12.68 -23.76
C ALA A 63 -7.54 -11.39 -23.88
N THR A 64 -8.11 -10.25 -23.48
CA THR A 64 -7.48 -8.93 -23.48
C THR A 64 -7.88 -8.14 -22.24
N LEU A 65 -6.89 -7.65 -21.51
CA LEU A 65 -7.02 -6.72 -20.40
C LEU A 65 -5.95 -5.63 -20.51
N ASP A 66 -6.35 -4.36 -20.52
CA ASP A 66 -5.46 -3.21 -20.71
C ASP A 66 -5.93 -2.01 -19.88
N PHE A 67 -5.10 -1.62 -18.90
CA PHE A 67 -5.36 -0.55 -17.95
C PHE A 67 -4.05 0.00 -17.36
N ALA A 68 -4.16 1.09 -16.59
CA ALA A 68 -3.04 1.64 -15.85
C ALA A 68 -3.38 1.80 -14.36
N ILE A 69 -2.34 1.82 -13.52
CA ILE A 69 -2.42 2.30 -12.15
C ILE A 69 -1.73 3.65 -12.06
N GLU A 70 -2.47 4.70 -11.70
CA GLU A 70 -1.96 6.05 -11.50
C GLU A 70 -1.64 6.30 -10.01
N PHE A 71 -0.55 7.02 -9.74
CA PHE A 71 -0.04 7.30 -8.40
C PHE A 71 0.64 8.68 -8.29
N ASP A 72 0.77 9.18 -7.06
CA ASP A 72 1.52 10.40 -6.75
C ASP A 72 3.03 10.11 -6.74
N ASN A 73 3.71 10.43 -7.84
CA ASN A 73 5.14 10.18 -8.01
C ASN A 73 6.07 11.02 -7.11
N LYS A 74 5.52 11.97 -6.34
CA LYS A 74 6.27 12.69 -5.31
C LYS A 74 6.28 11.93 -3.98
N VAL A 75 5.38 10.96 -3.82
CA VAL A 75 5.21 10.19 -2.58
C VAL A 75 5.72 8.77 -2.75
N ILE A 76 5.49 8.13 -3.89
CA ILE A 76 5.93 6.75 -4.16
C ILE A 76 6.52 6.61 -5.57
N THR A 77 7.40 5.63 -5.73
CA THR A 77 7.87 5.12 -7.04
C THR A 77 7.59 3.63 -7.13
N ILE A 78 7.44 3.11 -8.35
CA ILE A 78 7.32 1.67 -8.61
C ILE A 78 8.68 1.11 -9.03
N ASP A 79 9.07 0.00 -8.40
CA ASP A 79 10.36 -0.67 -8.60
C ASP A 79 10.20 -1.87 -9.54
N GLU A 80 9.14 -2.66 -9.35
CA GLU A 80 8.88 -3.87 -10.16
C GLU A 80 7.39 -4.22 -10.19
N VAL A 81 7.01 -4.93 -11.25
CA VAL A 81 5.71 -5.59 -11.38
C VAL A 81 5.96 -7.06 -11.66
N LYS A 82 5.30 -7.94 -10.91
CA LYS A 82 5.39 -9.40 -11.06
C LYS A 82 4.03 -9.99 -11.42
N VAL A 83 4.00 -10.82 -12.46
CA VAL A 83 2.79 -11.52 -12.88
C VAL A 83 2.25 -12.44 -11.77
N GLY A 84 0.96 -12.27 -11.48
CA GLY A 84 0.22 -13.01 -10.48
C GLY A 84 -0.31 -14.35 -10.99
N ALA A 85 -0.86 -15.17 -10.10
CA ALA A 85 -1.30 -16.52 -10.43
C ALA A 85 -2.50 -16.56 -11.39
N SER A 86 -3.41 -15.58 -11.34
CA SER A 86 -4.60 -15.55 -12.23
C SER A 86 -4.24 -15.33 -13.69
N ALA A 87 -3.14 -14.61 -13.95
CA ALA A 87 -2.60 -14.32 -15.27
C ALA A 87 -1.71 -15.44 -15.85
N LYS A 88 -1.34 -16.44 -15.06
CA LYS A 88 -0.50 -17.58 -15.49
C LYS A 88 -1.35 -18.71 -16.05
N THR A 89 -1.94 -18.48 -17.21
CA THR A 89 -2.86 -19.43 -17.86
C THR A 89 -2.14 -20.51 -18.68
N GLY A 90 -0.85 -20.32 -18.96
CA GLY A 90 -0.09 -21.12 -19.92
C GLY A 90 -0.10 -20.54 -21.34
N ALA A 91 -0.87 -19.46 -21.59
CA ALA A 91 -0.91 -18.78 -22.88
C ALA A 91 0.48 -18.34 -23.35
N ASP A 92 1.31 -17.82 -22.44
CA ASP A 92 2.68 -17.35 -22.75
C ASP A 92 3.57 -18.42 -23.39
N SER A 93 3.34 -19.70 -23.08
CA SER A 93 4.08 -20.82 -23.70
C SER A 93 3.44 -21.35 -24.98
N ALA A 94 2.14 -21.10 -25.17
CA ALA A 94 1.36 -21.63 -26.29
C ALA A 94 1.22 -20.61 -27.44
N ASP A 95 1.27 -19.32 -27.12
CA ASP A 95 1.18 -18.21 -28.06
C ASP A 95 2.54 -18.02 -28.74
N SER A 96 2.65 -18.52 -29.97
CA SER A 96 3.90 -18.54 -30.74
C SER A 96 4.28 -17.17 -31.34
N THR A 97 3.56 -16.10 -31.00
CA THR A 97 3.78 -14.77 -31.59
C THR A 97 5.07 -14.09 -31.13
N GLY A 98 5.77 -14.60 -30.11
CA GLY A 98 7.23 -14.54 -29.91
C GLY A 98 7.90 -13.16 -29.71
N GLU A 99 7.22 -12.05 -29.96
CA GLU A 99 7.80 -10.70 -29.91
C GLU A 99 7.39 -9.92 -28.65
N VAL A 100 6.26 -10.26 -28.03
CA VAL A 100 5.73 -9.60 -26.83
C VAL A 100 5.19 -10.67 -25.86
N PRO A 101 5.52 -10.62 -24.56
CA PRO A 101 4.98 -11.57 -23.59
C PRO A 101 3.46 -11.38 -23.42
N VAL A 102 2.75 -12.45 -23.05
CA VAL A 102 1.29 -12.39 -22.87
C VAL A 102 0.91 -11.42 -21.75
N PHE A 103 1.69 -11.39 -20.66
CA PHE A 103 1.62 -10.34 -19.64
C PHE A 103 2.79 -9.38 -19.82
N ASP A 104 2.50 -8.10 -19.96
CA ASP A 104 3.51 -7.05 -20.04
C ASP A 104 3.17 -5.88 -19.11
N SER A 105 4.20 -5.15 -18.69
CA SER A 105 4.05 -3.99 -17.83
C SER A 105 5.13 -2.95 -18.13
N ALA A 106 4.75 -1.68 -18.12
CA ALA A 106 5.68 -0.58 -18.32
C ALA A 106 5.51 0.47 -17.22
N VAL A 107 6.61 0.80 -16.53
CA VAL A 107 6.63 1.74 -15.41
C VAL A 107 7.06 3.12 -15.89
N TYR A 108 6.22 4.13 -15.62
CA TYR A 108 6.46 5.53 -15.96
C TYR A 108 6.48 6.38 -14.69
N ASN A 109 7.50 6.21 -13.85
CA ASN A 109 7.62 6.92 -12.57
C ASN A 109 7.59 8.45 -12.72
N ASP A 110 8.25 9.00 -13.75
CA ASP A 110 8.27 10.45 -13.99
C ASP A 110 6.88 11.02 -14.34
N GLU A 111 5.98 10.18 -14.84
CA GLU A 111 4.60 10.53 -15.20
C GLU A 111 3.58 10.07 -14.16
N GLY A 112 3.99 9.24 -13.19
CA GLY A 112 3.14 8.78 -12.09
C GLY A 112 2.15 7.69 -12.49
N PHE A 113 2.53 6.76 -13.37
CA PHE A 113 1.69 5.60 -13.65
C PHE A 113 2.49 4.34 -14.03
N VAL A 114 1.81 3.19 -13.95
CA VAL A 114 2.28 1.91 -14.50
C VAL A 114 1.20 1.35 -15.42
N GLU A 115 1.61 1.00 -16.63
CA GLU A 115 0.77 0.35 -17.63
C GLU A 115 0.78 -1.16 -17.41
N LEU A 116 -0.38 -1.80 -17.51
CA LEU A 116 -0.57 -3.23 -17.30
C LEU A 116 -1.37 -3.83 -18.46
N LEU A 117 -0.73 -4.74 -19.19
CA LEU A 117 -1.31 -5.41 -20.35
C LEU A 117 -1.31 -6.92 -20.14
N TRP A 118 -2.43 -7.55 -20.43
CA TRP A 118 -2.51 -8.98 -20.64
C TRP A 118 -3.27 -9.26 -21.93
N THR A 119 -2.64 -9.91 -22.90
CA THR A 119 -3.31 -10.23 -24.17
C THR A 119 -2.75 -11.52 -24.78
N THR A 120 -3.63 -12.30 -25.39
CA THR A 120 -3.23 -13.45 -26.21
C THR A 120 -3.95 -13.44 -27.55
N GLY A 121 -3.27 -13.88 -28.60
CA GLY A 121 -3.84 -14.10 -29.92
C GLY A 121 -4.43 -15.50 -30.12
N LEU A 122 -4.47 -16.33 -29.08
CA LEU A 122 -5.01 -17.69 -29.16
C LEU A 122 -6.55 -17.67 -29.22
N ASP A 123 -7.12 -18.48 -30.11
CA ASP A 123 -8.58 -18.69 -30.18
C ASP A 123 -9.10 -19.70 -29.14
N ASP A 124 -8.21 -20.54 -28.59
CA ASP A 124 -8.57 -21.51 -27.57
C ASP A 124 -8.77 -20.84 -26.20
N SER A 125 -10.04 -20.62 -25.84
CA SER A 125 -10.42 -20.03 -24.55
C SER A 125 -9.94 -20.81 -23.32
N SER A 126 -9.42 -22.03 -23.46
CA SER A 126 -8.77 -22.74 -22.36
C SER A 126 -7.54 -21.99 -21.82
N TYR A 127 -6.93 -21.14 -22.65
CA TYR A 127 -5.79 -20.28 -22.31
C TYR A 127 -6.19 -18.88 -21.82
N TYR A 128 -7.48 -18.53 -21.80
CA TYR A 128 -7.96 -17.23 -21.31
C TYR A 128 -7.92 -17.17 -19.78
N MET A 129 -7.82 -15.95 -19.22
CA MET A 129 -7.95 -15.78 -17.78
C MET A 129 -9.39 -16.09 -17.37
N LYS A 130 -9.56 -17.11 -16.52
CA LYS A 130 -10.87 -17.60 -16.03
C LYS A 130 -10.94 -17.75 -14.51
N LYS A 131 -9.83 -17.46 -13.81
CA LYS A 131 -9.72 -17.63 -12.36
C LYS A 131 -9.55 -16.27 -11.71
N ASP A 132 -10.42 -15.99 -10.75
CA ASP A 132 -10.26 -14.86 -9.83
C ASP A 132 -8.95 -14.98 -9.05
N GLY A 133 -8.45 -13.84 -8.57
CA GLY A 133 -7.26 -13.75 -7.73
C GLY A 133 -6.25 -12.72 -8.21
N VAL A 134 -5.01 -12.84 -7.72
CA VAL A 134 -3.93 -11.88 -7.98
C VAL A 134 -3.53 -11.92 -9.45
N PHE A 135 -3.70 -10.80 -10.14
CA PHE A 135 -3.32 -10.56 -11.54
C PHE A 135 -1.86 -10.13 -11.65
N CYS A 136 -1.43 -9.21 -10.81
CA CYS A 136 -0.03 -8.88 -10.61
C CYS A 136 0.22 -8.35 -9.20
N THR A 137 1.47 -8.39 -8.79
CA THR A 137 1.97 -7.79 -7.56
C THR A 137 2.90 -6.65 -7.94
N ILE A 138 2.65 -5.47 -7.40
CA ILE A 138 3.44 -4.27 -7.62
C ILE A 138 4.28 -4.03 -6.36
N THR A 139 5.60 -3.93 -6.53
CA THR A 139 6.52 -3.49 -5.47
C THR A 139 6.99 -2.09 -5.82
N GLY A 140 6.97 -1.20 -4.84
CA GLY A 140 7.46 0.16 -4.98
C GLY A 140 8.16 0.64 -3.72
N THR A 141 8.65 1.88 -3.75
CA THR A 141 9.33 2.53 -2.64
C THR A 141 8.64 3.85 -2.30
N VAL A 142 8.43 4.10 -1.01
CA VAL A 142 7.99 5.41 -0.52
C VAL A 142 9.16 6.38 -0.56
N ALA A 143 8.96 7.59 -1.06
CA ALA A 143 9.98 8.63 -1.07
C ALA A 143 10.51 8.88 0.35
N SER A 144 11.83 8.98 0.50
CA SER A 144 12.46 9.26 1.81
C SER A 144 12.08 10.61 2.40
N THR A 145 11.56 11.52 1.58
CA THR A 145 11.06 12.85 1.97
C THR A 145 9.55 12.89 2.19
N ALA A 146 8.85 11.75 2.06
CA ALA A 146 7.41 11.70 2.26
C ALA A 146 7.06 11.91 3.74
N VAL A 147 6.01 12.71 4.00
CA VAL A 147 5.55 13.03 5.34
C VAL A 147 4.71 11.88 5.89
N GLU A 148 4.91 11.52 7.16
CA GLU A 148 4.07 10.55 7.88
C GLU A 148 2.58 10.86 7.75
N GLY A 149 1.76 9.83 7.58
CA GLY A 149 0.32 9.94 7.41
C GLY A 149 -0.12 10.42 6.02
N LYS A 150 0.81 10.78 5.14
CA LYS A 150 0.49 11.04 3.73
C LYS A 150 -0.03 9.76 3.09
N VAL A 151 -1.08 9.88 2.30
CA VAL A 151 -1.64 8.77 1.52
C VAL A 151 -1.36 9.04 0.04
N ALA A 152 -0.80 8.04 -0.64
CA ALA A 152 -0.71 7.97 -2.09
C ALA A 152 -1.77 7.01 -2.61
N ASP A 153 -2.74 7.51 -3.37
CA ASP A 153 -3.75 6.68 -4.02
C ASP A 153 -3.10 5.85 -5.14
N LEU A 154 -3.60 4.63 -5.33
CA LEU A 154 -3.27 3.76 -6.46
C LEU A 154 -4.55 3.56 -7.28
N LYS A 155 -4.75 4.43 -8.27
CA LYS A 155 -6.03 4.53 -9.00
C LYS A 155 -6.04 3.64 -10.23
N VAL A 156 -7.05 2.79 -10.34
CA VAL A 156 -7.27 1.97 -11.53
C VAL A 156 -7.93 2.84 -12.59
N VAL A 157 -7.22 3.11 -13.68
CA VAL A 157 -7.66 4.02 -14.75
C VAL A 157 -7.51 3.36 -16.12
N PRO A 158 -8.20 3.86 -17.16
CA PRO A 158 -7.90 3.46 -18.54
C PRO A 158 -6.41 3.63 -18.86
N SER A 159 -5.90 2.78 -19.74
CA SER A 159 -4.57 2.91 -20.33
C SER A 159 -4.28 4.36 -20.75
N LYS A 160 -3.07 4.84 -20.45
CA LYS A 160 -2.67 6.22 -20.77
C LYS A 160 -2.27 6.39 -22.24
N ARG A 161 -2.38 5.34 -23.05
CA ARG A 161 -2.13 5.36 -24.49
C ARG A 161 -3.18 6.16 -25.24
N ASN A 162 -2.83 6.54 -26.46
CA ASN A 162 -3.75 7.20 -27.36
C ASN A 162 -4.75 6.18 -27.94
N LEU A 163 -5.94 6.65 -28.32
CA LEU A 163 -7.00 5.82 -28.90
C LEU A 163 -6.54 5.07 -30.16
N ASN A 164 -5.67 5.69 -30.94
CA ASN A 164 -4.96 5.10 -32.07
C ASN A 164 -3.64 5.86 -32.28
N PRO A 165 -2.69 5.31 -33.07
CA PRO A 165 -1.34 5.89 -33.22
C PRO A 165 -1.33 7.35 -33.69
N ASP A 166 -2.32 7.76 -34.48
CA ASP A 166 -2.40 9.08 -35.10
C ASP A 166 -3.27 10.09 -34.30
N SER A 167 -3.96 9.64 -33.25
CA SER A 167 -4.81 10.48 -32.42
C SER A 167 -4.07 10.99 -31.19
N SER A 168 -4.41 12.22 -30.76
CA SER A 168 -4.05 12.75 -29.44
C SER A 168 -5.06 12.39 -28.34
N ASP A 169 -6.21 11.83 -28.72
CA ASP A 169 -7.26 11.46 -27.78
C ASP A 169 -6.84 10.26 -26.95
N LYS A 170 -7.13 10.31 -25.65
CA LYS A 170 -6.83 9.24 -24.72
C LYS A 170 -7.97 8.23 -24.65
N LEU A 171 -7.63 7.00 -24.27
CA LEU A 171 -8.64 5.99 -23.95
C LEU A 171 -9.50 6.44 -22.76
N THR A 172 -10.82 6.28 -22.89
CA THR A 172 -11.79 6.70 -21.86
C THR A 172 -12.36 5.53 -21.06
N SER A 173 -12.00 4.30 -21.41
CA SER A 173 -12.47 3.07 -20.75
C SER A 173 -11.36 2.02 -20.72
N ILE A 174 -11.36 1.20 -19.67
CA ILE A 174 -10.49 0.01 -19.57
C ILE A 174 -10.93 -1.00 -20.62
N SER A 175 -9.99 -1.56 -21.38
CA SER A 175 -10.29 -2.67 -22.28
C SER A 175 -10.23 -3.97 -21.52
N CYS A 176 -11.34 -4.69 -21.45
CA CYS A 176 -11.46 -5.98 -20.79
C CYS A 176 -12.44 -6.84 -21.58
N GLY A 177 -12.04 -8.03 -22.01
CA GLY A 177 -12.91 -8.88 -22.83
C GLY A 177 -12.17 -9.90 -23.67
N TYR A 178 -12.80 -10.29 -24.77
CA TYR A 178 -12.27 -11.23 -25.75
C TYR A 178 -12.86 -10.99 -27.13
N PHE A 179 -12.39 -11.72 -28.14
CA PHE A 179 -12.95 -11.73 -29.48
C PHE A 179 -13.66 -13.06 -29.76
N ASN A 180 -14.86 -12.99 -30.34
CA ASN A 180 -15.60 -14.14 -30.84
C ASN A 180 -15.60 -14.08 -32.38
N GLY A 181 -14.56 -14.63 -33.01
CA GLY A 181 -14.24 -14.31 -34.40
C GLY A 181 -13.88 -12.83 -34.53
N ASP A 182 -14.54 -12.10 -35.42
CA ASP A 182 -14.30 -10.66 -35.60
C ASP A 182 -15.09 -9.78 -34.61
N GLU A 183 -15.99 -10.36 -33.80
CA GLU A 183 -16.83 -9.62 -32.87
C GLU A 183 -16.09 -9.38 -31.54
N LYS A 184 -15.91 -8.10 -31.19
CA LYS A 184 -15.37 -7.71 -29.89
C LYS A 184 -16.46 -7.86 -28.80
N VAL A 185 -16.21 -8.72 -27.83
CA VAL A 185 -17.03 -8.84 -26.62
C VAL A 185 -16.32 -8.11 -25.48
N SER A 186 -16.95 -7.05 -24.96
CA SER A 186 -16.36 -6.21 -23.91
C SER A 186 -17.09 -6.41 -22.58
N TYR A 187 -16.34 -6.61 -21.51
CA TYR A 187 -16.87 -6.60 -20.15
C TYR A 187 -16.82 -5.18 -19.60
N THR A 188 -17.82 -4.85 -18.78
CA THR A 188 -17.77 -3.68 -17.91
C THR A 188 -16.71 -3.91 -16.84
N VAL A 189 -15.97 -2.87 -16.48
CA VAL A 189 -14.99 -2.94 -15.40
C VAL A 189 -15.42 -2.09 -14.23
N LYS A 190 -15.40 -2.68 -13.04
CA LYS A 190 -15.53 -1.96 -11.78
C LYS A 190 -14.16 -1.85 -11.11
N ALA A 191 -13.64 -0.64 -11.06
CA ALA A 191 -12.40 -0.31 -10.38
C ALA A 191 -12.63 -0.14 -8.86
N ASN A 192 -11.76 -0.74 -8.05
CA ASN A 192 -11.64 -0.50 -6.62
C ASN A 192 -10.19 -0.09 -6.33
N ASP A 193 -9.98 1.21 -6.17
CA ASP A 193 -8.65 1.80 -5.97
C ASP A 193 -8.00 1.34 -4.67
N GLY A 194 -6.67 1.29 -4.70
CA GLY A 194 -5.83 0.99 -3.55
C GLY A 194 -5.15 2.23 -3.01
N SER A 195 -4.27 2.06 -2.04
CA SER A 195 -3.49 3.18 -1.49
C SER A 195 -2.25 2.69 -0.77
N VAL A 196 -1.23 3.53 -0.74
CA VAL A 196 -0.06 3.40 0.15
C VAL A 196 -0.12 4.52 1.17
N THR A 197 -0.21 4.17 2.44
CA THR A 197 -0.09 5.13 3.55
C THR A 197 1.36 5.16 4.01
N VAL A 198 1.92 6.37 4.13
CA VAL A 198 3.25 6.58 4.70
C VAL A 198 3.15 6.36 6.21
N GLY A 199 3.64 5.21 6.66
CA GLY A 199 3.71 4.84 8.07
C GLY A 199 4.89 5.49 8.80
N SER A 200 4.94 5.34 10.12
CA SER A 200 6.10 5.68 10.94
C SER A 200 6.92 4.45 11.30
N GLU A 201 8.25 4.61 11.33
CA GLU A 201 9.23 3.55 11.64
C GLU A 201 9.09 2.96 13.05
N ASP A 202 8.30 3.58 13.91
CA ASP A 202 8.16 3.12 15.28
C ASP A 202 6.69 3.07 15.66
N LYS A 203 6.17 1.85 15.75
CA LYS A 203 5.09 1.55 16.68
C LYS A 203 5.65 1.68 18.10
N PHE A 204 5.94 2.90 18.52
CA PHE A 204 6.17 3.17 19.93
C PHE A 204 4.85 2.91 20.66
N PRO A 205 4.87 2.10 21.73
CA PRO A 205 3.68 1.88 22.53
C PRO A 205 3.11 3.21 23.02
N ARG A 206 1.78 3.29 23.09
CA ARG A 206 1.12 4.40 23.78
C ARG A 206 1.63 4.46 25.23
N GLY A 207 2.06 5.63 25.68
CA GLY A 207 2.73 5.85 26.96
C GLY A 207 4.27 5.85 26.91
N ASP A 208 4.91 5.57 25.77
CA ASP A 208 6.37 5.66 25.61
C ASP A 208 6.79 7.11 25.29
N ALA A 209 6.74 7.97 26.31
CA ALA A 209 7.02 9.40 26.20
C ALA A 209 8.45 9.72 25.77
N ASN A 210 9.43 8.86 26.04
CA ASN A 210 10.82 9.07 25.63
C ASN A 210 11.20 8.39 24.31
N CYS A 211 10.24 7.73 23.64
CA CYS A 211 10.44 7.04 22.36
C CYS A 211 11.56 5.97 22.43
N SER A 212 11.61 5.18 23.49
CA SER A 212 12.63 4.13 23.66
C SER A 212 12.25 2.76 23.07
N GLY A 213 10.99 2.56 22.70
CA GLY A 213 10.44 1.30 22.22
C GLY A 213 9.56 0.57 23.24
N GLU A 214 9.57 0.99 24.51
CA GLU A 214 8.92 0.28 25.61
C GLU A 214 8.33 1.27 26.63
N VAL A 215 7.12 1.00 27.11
CA VAL A 215 6.55 1.77 28.24
C VAL A 215 7.24 1.39 29.53
N LYS A 216 7.85 2.37 30.20
CA LYS A 216 8.63 2.23 31.42
C LYS A 216 8.42 3.42 32.36
N MET A 217 8.98 3.31 33.56
CA MET A 217 8.84 4.34 34.59
C MET A 217 9.51 5.67 34.18
N ASN A 218 10.55 5.63 33.35
CA ASN A 218 11.20 6.83 32.83
C ASN A 218 10.28 7.66 31.92
N ASP A 219 9.29 7.07 31.27
CA ASP A 219 8.26 7.82 30.53
C ASP A 219 7.41 8.69 31.45
N ALA A 220 6.91 8.09 32.54
CA ALA A 220 6.17 8.83 33.57
C ALA A 220 7.04 9.92 34.21
N VAL A 221 8.33 9.66 34.43
CA VAL A 221 9.28 10.66 34.96
C VAL A 221 9.49 11.80 33.98
N LEU A 222 9.67 11.53 32.69
CA LEU A 222 9.83 12.56 31.67
C LEU A 222 8.60 13.45 31.58
N ILE A 223 7.39 12.87 31.62
CA ILE A 223 6.14 13.64 31.68
C ILE A 223 6.12 14.57 32.91
N MET A 224 6.47 14.05 34.08
CA MET A 224 6.51 14.87 35.31
C MET A 224 7.57 15.98 35.22
N GLN A 225 8.74 15.71 34.64
CA GLN A 225 9.80 16.70 34.42
C GLN A 225 9.36 17.78 33.44
N MET A 226 8.72 17.40 32.34
CA MET A 226 8.19 18.31 31.33
C MET A 226 7.13 19.23 31.91
N VAL A 227 6.16 18.69 32.66
CA VAL A 227 5.09 19.49 33.30
C VAL A 227 5.66 20.43 34.37
N ALA A 228 6.67 20.01 35.13
CA ALA A 228 7.25 20.81 36.21
C ALA A 228 8.32 21.81 35.76
N ASN A 229 9.01 21.54 34.65
CA ASN A 229 10.16 22.31 34.17
C ASN A 229 10.26 22.27 32.63
N ALA A 230 9.24 22.84 31.96
CA ALA A 230 9.12 22.83 30.51
C ALA A 230 10.30 23.52 29.79
N ASP A 231 10.93 24.53 30.40
CA ASP A 231 12.10 25.21 29.83
C ASP A 231 13.30 24.24 29.63
N ALA A 232 13.37 23.18 30.42
CA ALA A 232 14.37 22.13 30.28
C ALA A 232 13.84 20.91 29.51
N TYR A 233 12.62 20.45 29.80
CA TYR A 233 12.13 19.15 29.35
C TYR A 233 10.89 19.19 28.44
N GLY A 234 10.38 20.38 28.10
CA GLY A 234 9.30 20.58 27.12
C GLY A 234 9.75 20.25 25.69
N THR A 235 8.84 20.37 24.71
CA THR A 235 9.13 20.07 23.30
C THR A 235 10.25 20.92 22.71
N GLU A 236 10.45 22.13 23.25
CA GLU A 236 11.52 23.07 22.93
C GLU A 236 12.53 23.23 24.09
N GLY A 237 12.65 22.19 24.93
CA GLY A 237 13.46 22.21 26.14
C GLY A 237 14.97 22.28 25.87
N THR A 238 15.72 22.81 26.84
CA THR A 238 17.19 22.94 26.74
C THR A 238 17.96 21.66 27.08
N ASP A 239 17.35 20.69 27.76
CA ASP A 239 18.00 19.42 28.14
C ASP A 239 18.00 18.45 26.94
N SER A 240 19.11 17.77 26.67
CA SER A 240 19.21 16.81 25.56
C SER A 240 18.21 15.63 25.61
N THR A 241 17.58 15.42 26.76
CA THR A 241 16.57 14.38 27.00
C THR A 241 15.15 14.93 27.11
N HIS A 242 14.93 16.19 26.69
CA HIS A 242 13.61 16.81 26.66
C HIS A 242 12.63 15.99 25.79
N ILE A 243 11.33 16.11 26.08
CA ILE A 243 10.32 15.37 25.33
C ILE A 243 10.31 15.82 23.86
N THR A 244 10.16 14.89 22.92
CA THR A 244 10.00 15.23 21.49
C THR A 244 8.52 15.48 21.16
N GLU A 245 8.20 16.07 20.01
CA GLU A 245 6.80 16.16 19.56
C GLU A 245 6.12 14.78 19.46
N LYS A 246 6.88 13.76 19.03
CA LYS A 246 6.42 12.36 18.98
C LYS A 246 6.13 11.84 20.39
N GLY A 247 7.09 12.00 21.29
CA GLY A 247 6.97 11.62 22.70
C GLY A 247 5.78 12.30 23.38
N TYR A 248 5.54 13.58 23.08
CA TYR A 248 4.40 14.33 23.60
C TYR A 248 3.06 13.72 23.17
N LYS A 249 2.92 13.31 21.90
CA LYS A 249 1.72 12.61 21.41
C LYS A 249 1.54 11.22 22.03
N LEU A 250 2.63 10.49 22.25
CA LEU A 250 2.60 9.17 22.89
C LEU A 250 2.30 9.25 24.38
N ALA A 251 2.72 10.34 25.03
CA ALA A 251 2.55 10.59 26.45
C ALA A 251 1.11 10.90 26.85
N ASP A 252 0.28 11.47 25.97
CA ASP A 252 -1.12 11.81 26.24
C ASP A 252 -1.98 10.54 26.27
N VAL A 253 -2.08 9.93 27.46
CA VAL A 253 -2.68 8.62 27.74
C VAL A 253 -3.89 8.65 28.69
N ALA A 254 -4.18 9.80 29.31
CA ALA A 254 -5.25 9.96 30.29
C ALA A 254 -5.92 11.32 30.13
N GLY A 255 -7.21 11.41 30.50
CA GLY A 255 -8.01 12.61 30.23
C GLY A 255 -8.77 12.52 28.90
N GLY A 256 -9.34 13.63 28.48
CA GLY A 256 -10.15 13.73 27.26
C GLY A 256 -11.39 12.82 27.25
N ASP A 257 -11.84 12.45 26.04
CA ASP A 257 -13.03 11.62 25.85
C ASP A 257 -12.75 10.17 26.25
N ASN A 258 -13.57 9.65 27.17
CA ASN A 258 -13.43 8.31 27.74
C ASN A 258 -12.10 8.04 28.46
N ASP A 259 -11.41 9.08 28.93
CA ASP A 259 -10.14 8.95 29.68
C ASP A 259 -9.02 8.26 28.88
N LYS A 260 -9.06 8.48 27.55
CA LYS A 260 -8.12 7.98 26.55
C LYS A 260 -7.31 9.13 25.93
N GLY A 261 -7.01 10.18 26.67
CA GLY A 261 -6.19 11.31 26.24
C GLY A 261 -6.84 12.20 25.19
N GLY A 262 -6.05 13.07 24.58
CA GLY A 262 -6.47 14.06 23.57
C GLY A 262 -6.78 15.45 24.13
N ASP A 263 -6.56 15.65 25.43
CA ASP A 263 -6.62 16.94 26.11
C ASP A 263 -5.23 17.53 26.44
N GLY A 264 -4.16 16.89 25.93
CA GLY A 264 -2.78 17.31 26.11
C GLY A 264 -2.14 16.70 27.36
N VAL A 265 -0.81 16.69 27.39
CA VAL A 265 -0.05 15.99 28.45
C VAL A 265 -0.13 16.72 29.79
N THR A 266 -0.49 15.98 30.83
CA THR A 266 -0.58 16.41 32.23
C THR A 266 0.08 15.40 33.18
N SER A 267 0.12 15.70 34.48
CA SER A 267 0.58 14.71 35.47
C SER A 267 -0.34 13.48 35.60
N ARG A 268 -1.58 13.52 35.07
CA ARG A 268 -2.48 12.37 35.05
C ARG A 268 -1.98 11.27 34.12
N ASP A 269 -1.33 11.65 33.04
CA ASP A 269 -0.74 10.72 32.08
C ASP A 269 0.40 9.92 32.69
N ALA A 270 1.27 10.60 33.45
CA ALA A 270 2.31 9.95 34.23
C ALA A 270 1.73 8.95 35.23
N LEU A 271 0.61 9.30 35.90
CA LEU A 271 -0.08 8.38 36.81
C LEU A 271 -0.66 7.17 36.06
N ARG A 272 -1.29 7.37 34.91
CA ARG A 272 -1.85 6.30 34.08
C ARG A 272 -0.78 5.32 33.59
N ILE A 273 0.38 5.80 33.17
CA ILE A 273 1.54 4.94 32.85
C ILE A 273 1.95 4.12 34.08
N GLN A 274 2.04 4.73 35.26
CA GLN A 274 2.38 4.00 36.49
C GLN A 274 1.35 2.92 36.83
N GLU A 275 0.05 3.20 36.68
CA GLU A 275 -1.04 2.24 36.87
C GLU A 275 -0.95 1.06 35.91
N TYR A 276 -0.60 1.31 34.65
CA TYR A 276 -0.37 0.27 33.65
C TYR A 276 0.82 -0.61 34.00
N LEU A 277 1.95 -0.02 34.40
CA LEU A 277 3.17 -0.75 34.76
C LEU A 277 2.97 -1.70 35.97
N ILE A 278 2.04 -1.38 36.87
CA ILE A 278 1.68 -2.23 38.02
C ILE A 278 0.45 -3.11 37.77
N GLY A 279 -0.10 -3.11 36.55
CA GLY A 279 -1.24 -3.94 36.15
C GLY A 279 -2.59 -3.54 36.75
N LYS A 280 -2.75 -2.29 37.22
CA LYS A 280 -4.06 -1.76 37.64
C LYS A 280 -4.97 -1.48 36.45
N VAL A 281 -4.39 -1.12 35.31
CA VAL A 281 -5.07 -1.00 34.02
C VAL A 281 -4.35 -1.88 33.00
N THR A 282 -5.10 -2.39 32.03
CA THR A 282 -4.58 -3.33 31.00
C THR A 282 -4.27 -2.66 29.67
N GLU A 283 -4.70 -1.42 29.49
CA GLU A 283 -4.47 -0.61 28.29
C GLU A 283 -4.14 0.83 28.68
N LEU A 284 -3.41 1.50 27.79
CA LEU A 284 -3.10 2.92 27.89
C LEU A 284 -3.94 3.70 26.91
#